data_AF-A0A9D3P6G6-F1
#
_entry.id   AF-A0A9D3P6G6-F1
#
_cell.length_a   1.000
_cell.length_b   1.000
_cell.length_c   1.000
_cell.angle_alpha   90.00
_cell.angle_beta   90.00
_cell.angle_gamma   90.00
#
_symmetry.space_group_name_H-M   'P 1'
#
loop_
_entity.id
_entity.type
_entity.pdbx_description
1 polymer ?
#
loop_
_entity_poly.entity_id
_entity_poly.type
_entity_poly.pdbx_seq_one_letter_code
_entity_poly.pdbx_strand_id
1 'polypeptide(L)'
;MRCMILAGQNSTDVVENAIADVENDVQTGRYIVGRGGFPNSKGIVECDAAVMEGVPGRFGAVAALRGVGQPSRVARKVMERSPHSFLVGEGAEAFAREQGFTIEPNNDMPSAYAATAYQGLSPKEACCSVLADIKKRTAEDKCFEIGLIALNLKGDVGAASSVEFPYAFWNQGMDSVEKHVLSY
;
A
#
# COMPACT_ATOMS: atom_id res chain seq x y z
N MET A 1 -18.05 1.44 7.61
CA MET A 1 -17.45 0.64 8.71
C MET A 1 -18.27 0.68 10.02
N ARG A 2 -18.41 1.82 10.74
CA ARG A 2 -19.12 1.86 12.04
C ARG A 2 -20.55 1.31 12.00
N CYS A 3 -21.34 1.68 11.01
CA CYS A 3 -22.71 1.18 10.83
C CYS A 3 -22.79 -0.34 10.60
N MET A 4 -21.79 -0.92 9.91
CA MET A 4 -21.72 -2.35 9.60
C MET A 4 -21.42 -3.19 10.85
N ILE A 5 -20.49 -2.74 11.69
CA ILE A 5 -20.19 -3.39 12.97
C ILE A 5 -21.38 -3.27 13.93
N LEU A 6 -22.02 -2.11 14.00
CA LEU A 6 -23.22 -1.93 14.83
C LEU A 6 -24.41 -2.77 14.36
N ALA A 7 -24.45 -3.13 13.07
CA ALA A 7 -25.44 -4.04 12.51
C ALA A 7 -25.10 -5.54 12.73
N GLY A 8 -24.03 -5.86 13.47
CA GLY A 8 -23.64 -7.23 13.80
C GLY A 8 -22.99 -8.02 12.66
N GLN A 9 -22.46 -7.34 11.63
CA GLN A 9 -21.71 -8.02 10.57
C GLN A 9 -20.38 -8.58 11.09
N ASN A 10 -19.87 -9.64 10.44
CA ASN A 10 -18.58 -10.24 10.76
C ASN A 10 -17.46 -9.18 10.61
N SER A 11 -16.62 -9.05 11.64
CA SER A 11 -15.58 -8.03 11.69
C SER A 11 -14.54 -8.20 10.57
N THR A 12 -14.16 -9.44 10.24
CA THR A 12 -13.22 -9.74 9.16
C THR A 12 -13.79 -9.35 7.79
N ASP A 13 -15.10 -9.52 7.57
CA ASP A 13 -15.74 -9.06 6.33
C ASP A 13 -15.79 -7.53 6.26
N VAL A 14 -16.06 -6.84 7.38
CA VAL A 14 -16.09 -5.38 7.40
C VAL A 14 -14.72 -4.76 7.09
N VAL A 15 -13.64 -5.29 7.69
CA VAL A 15 -12.28 -4.76 7.46
C VAL A 15 -11.77 -5.08 6.06
N GLU A 16 -12.07 -6.27 5.55
CA GLU A 16 -11.65 -6.69 4.22
C GLU A 16 -12.37 -5.88 3.13
N ASN A 17 -13.69 -5.68 3.24
CA ASN A 17 -14.42 -4.80 2.32
C ASN A 17 -13.88 -3.36 2.35
N ALA A 18 -13.62 -2.84 3.54
CA ALA A 18 -13.09 -1.50 3.71
C ALA A 18 -11.71 -1.30 3.05
N ILE A 19 -10.80 -2.26 3.23
CA ILE A 19 -9.46 -2.19 2.62
C ILE A 19 -9.56 -2.37 1.11
N ALA A 20 -10.37 -3.33 0.64
CA ALA A 20 -10.57 -3.56 -0.79
C ALA A 20 -11.14 -2.32 -1.51
N ASP A 21 -12.00 -1.55 -0.84
CA ASP A 21 -12.50 -0.28 -1.37
C ASP A 21 -11.35 0.74 -1.51
N VAL A 22 -10.46 0.85 -0.52
CA VAL A 22 -9.28 1.74 -0.58
C VAL A 22 -8.29 1.30 -1.66
N GLU A 23 -8.02 0.00 -1.78
CA GLU A 23 -7.13 -0.59 -2.79
C GLU A 23 -7.62 -0.34 -4.22
N ASN A 24 -8.91 -0.05 -4.41
CA ASN A 24 -9.53 0.09 -5.74
C ASN A 24 -10.44 1.34 -5.90
N ASP A 25 -10.30 2.35 -5.04
CA ASP A 25 -11.01 3.63 -5.08
C ASP A 25 -10.66 4.56 -6.26
N VAL A 26 -11.40 4.41 -7.37
CA VAL A 26 -11.20 5.20 -8.60
C VAL A 26 -11.60 6.66 -8.44
N GLN A 27 -12.32 7.00 -7.38
CA GLN A 27 -12.98 8.29 -7.24
C GLN A 27 -12.09 9.34 -6.57
N THR A 28 -11.22 8.94 -5.64
CA THR A 28 -10.37 9.91 -4.93
C THR A 28 -9.07 10.24 -5.66
N GLY A 29 -8.62 9.39 -6.58
CA GLY A 29 -7.31 9.55 -7.24
C GLY A 29 -6.13 9.45 -6.26
N ARG A 30 -6.34 8.80 -5.09
CA ARG A 30 -5.42 8.71 -3.94
C ARG A 30 -4.81 7.33 -3.74
N TYR A 31 -4.67 6.58 -4.81
CA TYR A 31 -4.12 5.24 -4.73
C TYR A 31 -2.63 5.24 -4.44
N ILE A 32 -2.26 4.70 -3.29
CA ILE A 32 -0.88 4.37 -2.94
C ILE A 32 -0.70 2.88 -2.62
N VAL A 33 -1.79 2.10 -2.67
CA VAL A 33 -1.86 0.68 -2.32
C VAL A 33 -2.82 -0.03 -3.27
N GLY A 34 -2.57 -1.31 -3.60
CA GLY A 34 -3.38 -2.07 -4.56
C GLY A 34 -3.29 -1.50 -5.97
N ARG A 35 -4.44 -1.34 -6.64
CA ARG A 35 -4.49 -0.60 -7.90
C ARG A 35 -4.10 0.85 -7.61
N GLY A 36 -3.00 1.26 -8.19
CA GLY A 36 -2.41 2.58 -8.09
C GLY A 36 -1.22 2.69 -7.13
N GLY A 37 -0.77 1.55 -6.59
CA GLY A 37 0.40 1.45 -5.73
C GLY A 37 1.71 1.92 -6.36
N PHE A 38 2.69 2.19 -5.49
CA PHE A 38 4.04 2.56 -5.92
C PHE A 38 4.76 1.36 -6.54
N PRO A 39 5.35 1.51 -7.73
CA PRO A 39 6.14 0.44 -8.32
C PRO A 39 7.48 0.23 -7.61
N ASN A 40 7.96 -1.01 -7.63
CA ASN A 40 9.29 -1.42 -7.18
C ASN A 40 10.41 -0.83 -8.09
N SER A 41 11.67 -1.15 -7.83
CA SER A 41 12.85 -0.65 -8.58
C SER A 41 12.95 -1.03 -10.07
N LYS A 42 12.00 -1.83 -10.59
CA LYS A 42 11.86 -2.16 -12.02
C LYS A 42 10.62 -1.53 -12.68
N GLY A 43 9.93 -0.63 -11.98
CA GLY A 43 8.70 -0.01 -12.46
C GLY A 43 7.48 -0.93 -12.34
N ILE A 44 7.57 -2.01 -11.55
CA ILE A 44 6.51 -3.02 -11.43
C ILE A 44 5.75 -2.82 -10.12
N VAL A 45 4.42 -2.71 -10.18
CA VAL A 45 3.58 -2.68 -8.97
C VAL A 45 3.47 -4.09 -8.39
N GLU A 46 3.96 -4.22 -7.17
CA GLU A 46 3.91 -5.42 -6.35
C GLU A 46 3.21 -5.05 -5.04
N CYS A 47 2.24 -5.87 -4.63
CA CYS A 47 1.47 -5.62 -3.42
C CYS A 47 1.57 -6.80 -2.46
N ASP A 48 1.61 -6.45 -1.18
CA ASP A 48 1.54 -7.37 -0.07
C ASP A 48 0.22 -7.13 0.67
N ALA A 49 -0.48 -8.20 1.03
CA ALA A 49 -1.71 -8.10 1.81
C ALA A 49 -1.90 -9.34 2.67
N ALA A 50 -2.55 -9.16 3.83
CA ALA A 50 -2.85 -10.23 4.75
C ALA A 50 -4.19 -10.00 5.44
N VAL A 51 -4.92 -11.08 5.70
CA VAL A 51 -6.19 -11.08 6.42
C VAL A 51 -6.14 -12.18 7.47
N MET A 52 -6.61 -11.84 8.68
CA MET A 52 -6.72 -12.77 9.80
C MET A 52 -8.11 -12.69 10.42
N GLU A 53 -8.68 -13.85 10.70
CA GLU A 53 -9.88 -13.99 11.52
C GLU A 53 -9.46 -14.37 12.94
N GLY A 54 -9.87 -13.58 13.95
CA GLY A 54 -9.39 -13.75 15.33
C GLY A 54 -9.73 -15.11 15.94
N VAL A 55 -10.97 -15.59 15.77
CA VAL A 55 -11.40 -16.93 16.20
C VAL A 55 -12.09 -17.59 15.01
N PRO A 56 -11.61 -18.74 14.52
CA PRO A 56 -10.66 -19.65 15.16
C PRO A 56 -9.16 -19.38 14.87
N GLY A 57 -8.78 -18.21 14.36
CA GLY A 57 -7.37 -17.88 14.07
C GLY A 57 -6.94 -18.19 12.64
N ARG A 58 -7.87 -18.21 11.68
CA ARG A 58 -7.55 -18.45 10.27
C ARG A 58 -6.77 -17.27 9.69
N PHE A 59 -5.83 -17.56 8.81
CA PHE A 59 -4.92 -16.58 8.22
C PHE A 59 -4.69 -16.85 6.73
N GLY A 60 -4.63 -15.78 5.95
CA GLY A 60 -4.26 -15.83 4.54
C GLY A 60 -3.49 -14.57 4.16
N ALA A 61 -2.45 -14.73 3.34
CA ALA A 61 -1.61 -13.64 2.88
C ALA A 61 -1.10 -13.85 1.47
N VAL A 62 -0.75 -12.75 0.83
CA VAL A 62 -0.03 -12.66 -0.44
C VAL A 62 1.12 -11.67 -0.32
N ALA A 63 2.22 -11.94 -0.99
CA ALA A 63 3.33 -10.99 -1.12
C ALA A 63 3.87 -10.95 -2.54
N ALA A 64 4.45 -9.82 -2.94
CA ALA A 64 4.90 -9.55 -4.29
C ALA A 64 3.83 -9.89 -5.36
N LEU A 65 2.55 -9.74 -5.03
CA LEU A 65 1.44 -10.03 -5.94
C LEU A 65 1.33 -8.89 -6.96
N ARG A 66 1.35 -9.23 -8.25
CA ARG A 66 1.27 -8.25 -9.34
C ARG A 66 -0.09 -8.30 -10.03
N GLY A 67 -0.48 -7.16 -10.59
CA GLY A 67 -1.62 -7.06 -11.49
C GLY A 67 -3.00 -7.24 -10.85
N VAL A 68 -3.11 -7.36 -9.52
CA VAL A 68 -4.41 -7.43 -8.85
C VAL A 68 -4.69 -6.13 -8.13
N GLY A 69 -5.78 -5.47 -8.53
CA GLY A 69 -6.17 -4.20 -7.91
C GLY A 69 -6.56 -4.29 -6.43
N GLN A 70 -7.06 -5.44 -5.96
CA GLN A 70 -7.49 -5.65 -4.58
C GLN A 70 -6.77 -6.85 -3.93
N PRO A 71 -5.47 -6.71 -3.59
CA PRO A 71 -4.67 -7.80 -3.03
C PRO A 71 -5.24 -8.36 -1.72
N SER A 72 -5.94 -7.56 -0.89
CA SER A 72 -6.62 -8.02 0.31
C SER A 72 -7.69 -9.10 0.05
N ARG A 73 -8.40 -9.01 -1.08
CA ARG A 73 -9.39 -10.01 -1.50
C ARG A 73 -8.72 -11.33 -1.86
N VAL A 74 -7.52 -11.29 -2.45
CA VAL A 74 -6.74 -12.49 -2.74
C VAL A 74 -6.25 -13.13 -1.46
N ALA A 75 -5.72 -12.33 -0.51
CA ALA A 75 -5.32 -12.82 0.81
C ALA A 75 -6.49 -13.50 1.54
N ARG A 76 -7.71 -12.94 1.45
CA ARG A 76 -8.93 -13.55 1.97
C ARG A 76 -9.23 -14.89 1.28
N LYS A 77 -9.08 -14.99 -0.04
CA LYS A 77 -9.25 -16.26 -0.77
C LYS A 77 -8.19 -17.29 -0.41
N VAL A 78 -6.95 -16.88 -0.15
CA VAL A 78 -5.91 -17.79 0.37
C VAL A 78 -6.39 -18.42 1.67
N MET A 79 -6.86 -17.60 2.62
CA MET A 79 -7.40 -18.08 3.91
C MET A 79 -8.58 -19.08 3.74
N GLU A 80 -9.45 -18.86 2.76
CA GLU A 80 -10.70 -19.63 2.60
C GLU A 80 -10.60 -20.85 1.68
N ARG A 81 -9.70 -20.80 0.69
CA ARG A 81 -9.72 -21.70 -0.48
C ARG A 81 -8.38 -22.34 -0.80
N SER A 82 -7.31 -21.95 -0.12
CA SER A 82 -5.99 -22.56 -0.28
C SER A 82 -5.69 -23.53 0.87
N PRO A 83 -4.93 -24.61 0.64
CA PRO A 83 -4.31 -25.38 1.73
C PRO A 83 -3.13 -24.65 2.39
N HIS A 84 -2.71 -23.50 1.86
CA HIS A 84 -1.60 -22.69 2.34
C HIS A 84 -2.10 -21.36 2.92
N SER A 85 -1.36 -20.79 3.87
CA SER A 85 -1.70 -19.51 4.48
C SER A 85 -0.96 -18.31 3.88
N PHE A 86 0.06 -18.53 3.04
CA PHE A 86 0.85 -17.46 2.46
C PHE A 86 1.38 -17.85 1.08
N LEU A 87 1.05 -17.08 0.05
CA LEU A 87 1.53 -17.27 -1.31
C LEU A 87 2.34 -16.04 -1.75
N VAL A 88 3.36 -16.24 -2.60
CA VAL A 88 4.27 -15.15 -2.98
C VAL A 88 4.50 -15.14 -4.49
N GLY A 89 4.60 -13.94 -5.06
CA GLY A 89 4.98 -13.70 -6.45
C GLY A 89 4.08 -14.44 -7.45
N GLU A 90 4.71 -15.15 -8.38
CA GLU A 90 4.03 -15.88 -9.45
C GLU A 90 3.03 -16.93 -8.92
N GLY A 91 3.31 -17.55 -7.76
CA GLY A 91 2.39 -18.49 -7.13
C GLY A 91 1.13 -17.81 -6.60
N ALA A 92 1.25 -16.58 -6.08
CA ALA A 92 0.10 -15.78 -5.67
C ALA A 92 -0.71 -15.31 -6.89
N GLU A 93 -0.06 -14.93 -7.99
CA GLU A 93 -0.74 -14.56 -9.23
C GLU A 93 -1.49 -15.73 -9.86
N ALA A 94 -0.88 -16.92 -9.91
CA ALA A 94 -1.51 -18.13 -10.43
C ALA A 94 -2.77 -18.47 -9.63
N PHE A 95 -2.67 -18.45 -8.30
CA PHE A 95 -3.82 -18.64 -7.43
C PHE A 95 -4.89 -17.55 -7.64
N ALA A 96 -4.50 -16.28 -7.76
CA ALA A 96 -5.45 -15.20 -8.03
C ALA A 96 -6.22 -15.44 -9.35
N ARG A 97 -5.54 -15.88 -10.42
CA ARG A 97 -6.20 -16.26 -11.70
C ARG A 97 -7.19 -17.40 -11.49
N GLU A 98 -6.80 -18.45 -10.77
CA GLU A 98 -7.67 -19.61 -10.48
C GLU A 98 -8.92 -19.22 -9.67
N GLN A 99 -8.80 -18.25 -8.76
CA GLN A 99 -9.91 -17.73 -7.98
C GLN A 99 -10.77 -16.70 -8.75
N GLY A 100 -10.45 -16.42 -10.01
CA GLY A 100 -11.23 -15.56 -10.91
C GLY A 100 -10.90 -14.07 -10.82
N PHE A 101 -9.76 -13.70 -10.25
CA PHE A 101 -9.31 -12.30 -10.26
C PHE A 101 -8.74 -11.93 -11.63
N THR A 102 -9.07 -10.73 -12.09
CA THR A 102 -8.43 -10.13 -13.26
C THR A 102 -6.99 -9.78 -12.93
N ILE A 103 -6.06 -10.24 -13.77
CA ILE A 103 -4.66 -9.79 -13.73
C ILE A 103 -4.47 -8.71 -14.78
N GLU A 104 -4.24 -7.50 -14.31
CA GLU A 104 -4.08 -6.30 -15.13
C GLU A 104 -2.65 -6.16 -15.63
N PRO A 105 -2.46 -5.58 -16.82
CA PRO A 105 -1.15 -5.13 -17.26
C PRO A 105 -0.52 -4.17 -16.26
N ASN A 106 0.79 -4.29 -16.06
CA ASN A 106 1.51 -3.41 -15.14
C ASN A 106 1.36 -1.91 -15.51
N ASN A 107 1.15 -1.57 -16.78
CA ASN A 107 0.97 -0.17 -17.18
C ASN A 107 -0.34 0.45 -16.66
N ASP A 108 -1.33 -0.39 -16.33
CA ASP A 108 -2.63 0.05 -15.82
C ASP A 108 -2.68 0.03 -14.29
N MET A 109 -1.63 -0.52 -13.65
CA MET A 109 -1.55 -0.67 -12.20
C MET A 109 -1.14 0.61 -11.47
N PRO A 110 -0.05 1.33 -11.78
CA PRO A 110 0.29 2.57 -11.09
C PRO A 110 -0.73 3.67 -11.35
N SER A 111 -0.96 4.51 -10.35
CA SER A 111 -1.69 5.75 -10.56
C SER A 111 -0.80 6.73 -11.35
N ALA A 112 -1.40 7.68 -12.07
CA ALA A 112 -0.63 8.73 -12.76
C ALA A 112 0.37 9.42 -11.82
N TYR A 113 -0.02 9.55 -10.55
CA TYR A 113 0.81 10.06 -9.48
C TYR A 113 1.97 9.13 -9.09
N ALA A 114 1.69 7.84 -8.81
CA ALA A 114 2.74 6.86 -8.52
C ALA A 114 3.73 6.71 -9.68
N ALA A 115 3.24 6.80 -10.92
CA ALA A 115 4.07 6.80 -12.12
C ALA A 115 5.00 8.03 -12.20
N THR A 116 4.53 9.23 -11.83
CA THR A 116 5.38 10.45 -11.83
C THR A 116 6.48 10.42 -10.76
N ALA A 117 6.22 9.88 -9.58
CA ALA A 117 7.25 9.69 -8.55
C ALA A 117 8.41 8.81 -9.05
N TYR A 118 8.11 7.94 -10.02
CA TYR A 118 9.06 7.03 -10.62
C TYR A 118 9.94 7.65 -11.74
N GLN A 119 9.61 8.85 -12.24
CA GLN A 119 10.27 9.50 -13.38
C GLN A 119 11.66 10.10 -13.08
N GLY A 120 12.40 9.57 -12.09
CA GLY A 120 13.76 10.01 -11.79
C GLY A 120 13.87 11.14 -10.78
N LEU A 121 12.80 11.44 -10.05
CA LEU A 121 12.87 12.27 -8.85
C LEU A 121 13.69 11.54 -7.78
N SER A 122 14.48 12.28 -7.02
CA SER A 122 15.09 11.74 -5.81
C SER A 122 13.99 11.32 -4.83
N PRO A 123 14.25 10.33 -3.95
CA PRO A 123 13.30 9.91 -2.92
C PRO A 123 12.72 11.07 -2.09
N LYS A 124 13.53 12.12 -1.86
CA LYS A 124 13.10 13.33 -1.16
C LYS A 124 12.11 14.17 -1.97
N GLU A 125 12.37 14.38 -3.26
CA GLU A 125 11.46 15.10 -4.16
C GLU A 125 10.15 14.34 -4.38
N ALA A 126 10.22 13.01 -4.49
CA ALA A 126 9.05 12.16 -4.53
C ALA A 126 8.19 12.36 -3.26
N CYS A 127 8.76 12.21 -2.06
CA CYS A 127 8.04 12.41 -0.80
C CYS A 127 7.44 13.83 -0.65
N CYS A 128 8.19 14.88 -1.01
CA CYS A 128 7.72 16.27 -0.95
C CYS A 128 6.58 16.54 -1.94
N SER A 129 6.71 16.06 -3.19
CA SER A 129 5.65 16.21 -4.20
C SER A 129 4.37 15.52 -3.75
N VAL A 130 4.52 14.36 -3.09
CA VAL A 130 3.41 13.54 -2.64
C VAL A 130 2.60 14.26 -1.55
N LEU A 131 3.27 14.81 -0.54
CA LEU A 131 2.60 15.57 0.51
C LEU A 131 1.99 16.89 0.03
N ALA A 132 2.67 17.61 -0.85
CA ALA A 132 2.15 18.85 -1.42
C ALA A 132 0.81 18.62 -2.15
N ASP A 133 0.69 17.51 -2.87
CA ASP A 133 -0.51 17.15 -3.59
C ASP A 133 -1.62 16.60 -2.68
N ILE A 134 -1.29 15.82 -1.65
CA ILE A 134 -2.25 15.42 -0.61
C ILE A 134 -2.82 16.66 0.07
N LYS A 135 -1.98 17.64 0.42
CA LYS A 135 -2.43 18.90 1.07
C LYS A 135 -3.41 19.69 0.20
N LYS A 136 -3.20 19.77 -1.11
CA LYS A 136 -4.15 20.44 -2.03
C LYS A 136 -5.51 19.73 -2.11
N ARG A 137 -5.52 18.41 -1.96
CA ARG A 137 -6.71 17.56 -2.16
C ARG A 137 -7.50 17.29 -0.88
N THR A 138 -7.02 17.77 0.26
CA THR A 138 -7.65 17.56 1.57
C THR A 138 -7.90 18.94 2.20
N ALA A 139 -9.05 19.13 2.87
CA ALA A 139 -9.26 20.36 3.64
C ALA A 139 -8.17 20.47 4.74
N GLU A 140 -7.74 21.68 5.10
CA GLU A 140 -6.67 21.93 6.09
C GLU A 140 -6.86 21.12 7.38
N ASP A 141 -8.11 20.86 7.77
CA ASP A 141 -8.48 20.20 9.03
C ASP A 141 -8.66 18.67 8.92
N LYS A 142 -8.43 18.07 7.74
CA LYS A 142 -8.60 16.63 7.47
C LYS A 142 -7.30 15.92 7.10
N CYS A 143 -6.16 16.51 7.44
CA CYS A 143 -4.87 15.84 7.27
C CYS A 143 -4.78 14.70 8.30
N PHE A 144 -4.98 13.45 7.85
CA PHE A 144 -4.65 12.29 8.67
C PHE A 144 -3.12 12.26 8.89
N GLU A 145 -2.66 11.72 10.01
CA GLU A 145 -1.24 11.54 10.30
C GLU A 145 -0.66 10.57 9.26
N ILE A 146 0.12 11.10 8.31
CA ILE A 146 0.70 10.34 7.21
C ILE A 146 2.19 10.64 7.20
N GLY A 147 2.98 9.57 7.36
CA GLY A 147 4.42 9.58 7.16
C GLY A 147 4.79 8.74 5.92
N LEU A 148 5.68 9.27 5.10
CA LEU A 148 6.22 8.62 3.91
C LEU A 148 7.73 8.50 4.07
N ILE A 149 8.26 7.31 3.80
CA ILE A 149 9.69 7.03 3.73
C ILE A 149 9.94 6.34 2.40
N ALA A 150 10.90 6.84 1.64
CA ALA A 150 11.32 6.29 0.36
C ALA A 150 12.84 6.07 0.35
N LEU A 151 13.27 5.00 -0.32
CA LEU A 151 14.67 4.59 -0.49
C LEU A 151 14.88 4.17 -1.94
N ASN A 152 16.01 4.55 -2.56
CA ASN A 152 16.39 4.05 -3.88
C ASN A 152 17.55 3.03 -3.83
N LEU A 153 17.82 2.38 -4.97
CA LEU A 153 18.87 1.36 -5.07
C LEU A 153 20.30 1.88 -4.89
N LYS A 154 20.52 3.20 -4.94
CA LYS A 154 21.82 3.83 -4.67
C LYS A 154 22.03 4.09 -3.18
N GLY A 155 21.02 3.84 -2.35
CA GLY A 155 21.03 4.13 -0.92
C GLY A 155 20.52 5.52 -0.57
N ASP A 156 20.02 6.30 -1.55
CA ASP A 156 19.44 7.61 -1.27
C ASP A 156 18.09 7.44 -0.56
N VAL A 157 17.84 8.25 0.46
CA VAL A 157 16.61 8.22 1.26
C VAL A 157 15.86 9.55 1.20
N GLY A 158 14.56 9.49 1.43
CA GLY A 158 13.71 10.66 1.55
C GLY A 158 12.54 10.37 2.48
N ALA A 159 12.31 11.26 3.43
CA ALA A 159 11.20 11.16 4.35
C ALA A 159 10.40 12.45 4.35
N ALA A 160 9.09 12.34 4.44
CA ALA A 160 8.21 13.48 4.62
C ALA A 160 6.97 13.07 5.43
N SER A 161 6.46 13.96 6.27
CA SER A 161 5.25 13.70 7.07
C SER A 161 4.47 14.97 7.37
N SER A 162 3.17 14.81 7.60
CA SER A 162 2.30 15.86 8.13
C SER A 162 2.45 16.11 9.65
N VAL A 163 3.19 15.24 10.35
CA VAL A 163 3.55 15.34 11.77
C VAL A 163 5.06 15.13 11.98
N GLU A 164 5.62 15.69 13.05
CA GLU A 164 7.01 15.42 13.41
C GLU A 164 7.16 13.95 13.82
N PHE A 165 8.04 13.23 13.12
CA PHE A 165 8.40 11.87 13.52
C PHE A 165 9.92 11.67 13.41
N PRO A 166 10.54 11.05 14.42
CA PRO A 166 11.94 10.65 14.34
C PRO A 166 12.06 9.32 13.59
N TYR A 167 13.13 9.17 12.81
CA TYR A 167 13.54 7.85 12.31
C TYR A 167 15.06 7.69 12.40
N ALA A 168 15.51 6.45 12.57
CA ALA A 168 16.92 6.11 12.56
C ALA A 168 17.34 5.73 11.13
N PHE A 169 18.43 6.30 10.66
CA PHE A 169 19.05 5.96 9.39
C PHE A 169 20.47 5.49 9.62
N TRP A 170 20.80 4.34 9.03
CA TRP A 170 22.15 3.78 9.05
C TRP A 170 22.79 3.95 7.68
N ASN A 171 23.97 4.58 7.65
CA ASN A 171 24.76 4.70 6.43
C ASN A 171 26.24 4.47 6.75
N GLN A 172 26.85 3.50 6.07
CA GLN A 172 28.29 3.20 6.15
C GLN A 172 28.85 3.08 7.58
N GLY A 173 28.08 2.46 8.49
CA GLY A 173 28.52 2.23 9.88
C GLY A 173 28.22 3.39 10.84
N MET A 174 27.54 4.44 10.40
CA MET A 174 27.05 5.52 11.25
C MET A 174 25.54 5.44 11.41
N ASP A 175 25.07 5.40 12.65
CA ASP A 175 23.67 5.59 13.01
C ASP A 175 23.41 7.08 13.29
N SER A 176 22.47 7.68 12.56
CA SER A 176 21.94 9.01 12.87
C SER A 176 20.44 8.96 13.10
N VAL A 177 19.96 9.77 14.04
CA VAL A 177 18.53 10.00 14.23
C VAL A 177 18.17 11.28 13.49
N GLU A 178 17.40 11.14 12.43
CA GLU A 178 16.88 12.26 11.64
C GLU A 178 15.48 12.62 12.16
N LYS A 179 15.21 13.92 12.30
CA LYS A 179 13.87 14.43 12.59
C LYS A 179 13.37 15.18 11.39
N HIS A 180 12.30 14.68 10.79
CA HIS A 180 11.68 15.33 9.65
C HIS A 180 10.36 15.97 10.05
N VAL A 181 10.28 17.28 9.79
CA VAL A 181 9.09 18.10 9.91
C VAL A 181 8.87 18.73 8.56
N LEU A 182 7.62 18.78 8.09
CA LEU A 182 7.24 19.81 7.14
C LEU A 182 7.37 21.16 7.86
N SER A 183 8.54 21.80 7.78
CA SER A 183 8.63 23.24 8.05
C SER A 183 7.87 23.94 6.93
N TYR A 184 6.75 24.57 7.31
CA TYR A 184 5.90 25.35 6.43
C TYR A 184 6.68 26.44 5.68
#